data_AF-A0A256FRD7-F1
#
_entry.id   AF-A0A256FRD7-F1
#
_cell.length_a   1.000
_cell.length_b   1.000
_cell.length_c   1.000
_cell.angle_alpha   90.00
_cell.angle_beta   90.00
_cell.angle_gamma   90.00
#
_symmetry.space_group_name_H-M   'P 1'
#
loop_
_entity.id
_entity.type
_entity.pdbx_description
1 polymer ?
#
loop_
_entity_poly.entity_id
_entity_poly.type
_entity_poly.pdbx_seq_one_letter_code
_entity_poly.pdbx_strand_id
1 'polypeptide(L)' 'MHIMVRDKRNGMEEWIPLEQASELMGIAADEIDSALEEFGECEGRDYIALQPE' A
#
# COMPACT_ATOMS: atom_id res chain seq x y z
N MET A 1 9.95 -4.79 2.10
CA MET A 1 9.35 -4.82 3.46
C MET A 1 7.93 -5.38 3.35
N HIS A 2 7.26 -5.72 4.46
CA HIS A 2 5.82 -6.02 4.42
C HIS A 2 5.03 -4.80 4.86
N ILE A 3 3.96 -4.50 4.14
CA ILE A 3 3.06 -3.39 4.42
C ILE A 3 1.62 -3.89 4.49
N MET A 4 0.76 -3.15 5.18
CA MET A 4 -0.67 -3.42 5.18
C MET A 4 -1.28 -2.79 3.92
N VAL A 5 -2.11 -3.53 3.19
CA VAL A 5 -2.87 -3.01 2.07
C VAL A 5 -4.35 -3.28 2.29
N ARG A 6 -5.17 -2.22 2.17
CA ARG A 6 -6.62 -2.27 2.25
C ARG A 6 -7.26 -2.17 0.87
N ASP A 7 -8.12 -3.11 0.52
CA ASP A 7 -9.00 -3.05 -0.66
C ASP A 7 -10.23 -2.19 -0.36
N LYS A 8 -10.42 -1.12 -1.14
CA LYS A 8 -11.53 -0.16 -0.95
C LYS A 8 -12.89 -0.76 -1.32
N ARG A 9 -12.94 -1.83 -2.10
CA ARG A 9 -14.17 -2.43 -2.63
C ARG A 9 -14.90 -3.26 -1.58
N ASN A 10 -14.14 -3.95 -0.73
CA ASN A 10 -14.67 -4.88 0.27
C ASN A 10 -14.17 -4.58 1.70
N GLY A 11 -13.24 -3.63 1.87
CA GLY A 11 -12.66 -3.28 3.17
C GLY A 11 -11.68 -4.32 3.72
N MET A 12 -11.26 -5.29 2.91
CA MET A 12 -10.33 -6.34 3.33
C MET A 12 -8.92 -5.76 3.46
N GLU A 13 -8.24 -6.12 4.55
CA GLU A 13 -6.86 -5.72 4.83
C GLU A 13 -5.95 -6.95 4.79
N GLU A 14 -4.82 -6.83 4.11
CA GLU A 14 -3.85 -7.92 3.97
C GLU A 14 -2.42 -7.41 4.12
N TRP A 15 -1.59 -8.18 4.83
CA TRP A 15 -0.15 -7.95 4.92
C TRP A 15 0.55 -8.58 3.74
N ILE A 16 1.13 -7.77 2.87
CA ILE A 16 1.80 -8.23 1.66
C ILE A 16 3.18 -7.57 1.51
N PRO A 17 4.10 -8.18 0.75
CA PRO A 17 5.34 -7.52 0.35
C PRO A 17 5.07 -6.22 -0.42
N LEU A 18 5.92 -5.22 -0.23
CA LEU A 18 5.87 -3.94 -0.94
C LEU A 18 5.84 -4.12 -2.47
N GLU A 19 6.60 -5.09 -2.96
CA GLU A 19 6.69 -5.44 -4.38
C GLU A 19 5.34 -5.94 -4.92
N GLN A 20 4.60 -6.71 -4.12
CA GLN A 20 3.25 -7.15 -4.46
C GLN A 20 2.24 -6.01 -4.37
N ALA A 21 2.39 -5.11 -3.40
CA ALA A 21 1.55 -3.91 -3.30
C ALA A 21 1.74 -2.99 -4.52
N SER A 22 2.97 -2.84 -5.00
CA SER A 22 3.29 -2.12 -6.25
C SER A 22 2.52 -2.69 -7.44
N GLU A 23 2.51 -4.03 -7.61
CA GLU A 23 1.74 -4.68 -8.67
C GLU A 23 0.23 -4.47 -8.53
N LEU A 24 -0.31 -4.56 -7.31
CA LEU A 24 -1.75 -4.38 -7.04
C LEU A 24 -2.21 -2.94 -7.25
N MET A 25 -1.39 -1.97 -6.85
CA MET A 25 -1.71 -0.55 -6.89
C MET A 25 -1.36 0.09 -8.24
N GLY A 26 -0.47 -0.53 -9.00
CA GLY A 26 0.08 0.06 -10.24
C GLY A 26 0.92 1.29 -9.98
N ILE A 27 1.51 1.40 -8.78
CA ILE A 27 2.38 2.48 -8.33
C ILE A 27 3.75 1.88 -8.06
N ALA A 28 4.82 2.60 -8.40
CA ALA A 28 6.16 2.07 -8.20
C ALA A 28 6.45 1.85 -6.69
N ALA A 29 7.21 0.81 -6.36
CA ALA A 29 7.46 0.43 -4.97
C ALA A 29 8.16 1.53 -4.16
N ASP A 30 9.06 2.29 -4.79
CA ASP A 30 9.76 3.44 -4.23
C ASP A 30 8.84 4.65 -4.00
N GLU A 31 7.85 4.86 -4.87
CA GLU A 31 6.82 5.88 -4.68
C GLU A 31 5.89 5.52 -3.51
N ILE A 32 5.50 4.25 -3.39
CA ILE A 32 4.71 3.76 -2.25
C ILE A 32 5.50 3.95 -0.95
N ASP A 33 6.77 3.53 -0.93
CA ASP A 33 7.65 3.65 0.23
C ASP A 33 7.81 5.11 0.67
N SER A 34 8.11 6.01 -0.27
CA SER A 34 8.25 7.45 0.00
C SER A 34 6.97 8.05 0.57
N ALA A 35 5.80 7.68 0.02
CA ALA A 35 4.52 8.16 0.51
C ALA A 35 4.19 7.63 1.91
N LEU A 36 4.55 6.37 2.21
CA LEU A 36 4.39 5.81 3.55
C LEU A 36 5.28 6.51 4.56
N GLU A 37 6.53 6.83 4.22
CA GLU A 37 7.42 7.57 5.11
C GLU A 37 6.96 9.02 5.36
N GLU A 38 6.42 9.69 4.33
CA GLU A 38 6.03 11.11 4.42
C GLU A 38 4.63 11.29 5.03
N PHE A 39 3.68 10.42 4.67
CA PHE A 39 2.26 10.60 5.00
C PHE A 39 1.66 9.47 5.85
N GLY A 40 2.37 8.35 6.03
CA GLY A 40 1.85 7.15 6.72
C GLY A 40 0.92 6.29 5.85
N GLU A 41 0.55 6.76 4.66
CA GLU A 41 -0.32 6.05 3.73
C GLU A 41 -0.01 6.40 2.26
N CYS A 42 -0.32 5.46 1.37
CA CYS A 42 -0.28 5.68 -0.07
C CYS A 42 -1.62 5.22 -0.68
N GLU A 43 -2.34 6.14 -1.30
CA GLU A 43 -3.66 5.87 -1.87
C GLU A 43 -3.58 5.59 -3.39
N GLY A 44 -3.92 4.37 -3.78
CA GLY A 44 -4.13 3.99 -5.18
C GLY A 44 -5.60 4.11 -5.59
N ARG A 45 -5.94 3.63 -6.79
CA ARG A 45 -7.33 3.66 -7.28
C ARG A 45 -8.26 2.81 -6.41
N ASP A 46 -7.95 1.52 -6.29
CA ASP A 46 -8.80 0.53 -5.62
C ASP A 46 -8.23 0.05 -4.28
N TYR A 47 -7.00 0.45 -3.95
CA TYR A 47 -6.29 0.00 -2.75
C TYR A 47 -5.64 1.18 -2.01
N ILE A 48 -5.35 0.98 -0.71
CA ILE A 48 -4.60 1.91 0.13
C ILE A 48 -3.52 1.12 0.84
N ALA A 49 -2.26 1.50 0.64
CA ALA A 49 -1.14 1.02 1.44
C ALA A 49 -1.05 1.84 2.73
N LEU A 50 -0.83 1.16 3.85
CA LEU A 50 -0.79 1.74 5.19
C LEU A 50 0.49 1.28 5.90
N GLN A 51 1.12 2.21 6.61
CA GLN A 51 2.29 1.90 7.41
C GLN A 51 1.86 1.11 8.67
N PRO A 52 2.54 0.00 9.04
CA PRO A 52 2.37 -0.59 10.37
C PRO A 52 2.63 0.45 11.46
N GLU A 53 1.77 0.52 12.48
CA GLU A 53 2.05 1.21 13.74
C GLU A 53 3.29 0.63 14.46
#